data_AF-A0A1V3X381-F1
#
_entry.id   AF-A0A1V3X381-F1
#
_cell.length_a   1.000
_cell.length_b   1.000
_cell.length_c   1.000
_cell.angle_alpha   90.00
_cell.angle_beta   90.00
_cell.angle_gamma   90.00
#
_symmetry.space_group_name_H-M   'P 1'
#
loop_
_entity.id
_entity.type
_entity.pdbx_description
1 polymer ?
#
loop_
_entity_poly.entity_id
_entity_poly.type
_entity_poly.pdbx_seq_one_letter_code
_entity_poly.pdbx_strand_id
1 'polypeptide(L)'
;MVGREFDPTGFDTFTGLVSRCLRFSSAAVGSYEVRILEDSHSADGPQRFRYSITATIGGEPDAARTDYYSYARTSGLILSGTASTGHQQLFDALFDSTLRRISNR
;
A
#
# COMPACT_ATOMS: atom_id res chain seq x y z
N MET A 1 6.85 8.98 -1.09
CA MET A 1 8.32 9.02 -1.21
C MET A 1 8.70 8.36 -2.53
N VAL A 2 9.71 8.87 -3.24
CA VAL A 2 10.31 8.20 -4.40
C VAL A 2 11.70 7.74 -4.01
N GLY A 3 12.03 6.47 -4.27
CA GLY A 3 13.32 5.87 -4.03
C GLY A 3 13.83 5.13 -5.27
N ARG A 4 15.14 4.84 -5.30
CA ARG A 4 15.70 3.93 -6.31
C ARG A 4 15.40 2.49 -5.92
N GLU A 5 15.05 1.70 -6.92
CA GLU A 5 15.02 0.25 -6.78
C GLU A 5 16.46 -0.28 -6.91
N PHE A 6 16.94 -0.93 -5.86
CA PHE A 6 18.25 -1.57 -5.87
C PHE A 6 18.14 -3.07 -6.22
N ASP A 7 17.01 -3.70 -5.90
CA ASP A 7 16.73 -5.10 -6.16
C ASP A 7 15.24 -5.28 -6.52
N PRO A 8 14.93 -5.66 -7.78
CA PRO A 8 13.57 -5.96 -8.22
C PRO A 8 12.82 -6.99 -7.37
N THR A 9 13.53 -7.98 -6.83
CA THR A 9 12.91 -9.07 -6.07
C THR A 9 12.39 -8.59 -4.71
N GLY A 10 12.89 -7.46 -4.21
CA GLY A 10 12.44 -6.85 -2.96
C GLY A 10 10.97 -6.41 -3.03
N PHE A 11 10.52 -5.92 -4.18
CA PHE A 11 9.12 -5.53 -4.37
C PHE A 11 8.20 -6.75 -4.31
N ASP A 12 8.48 -7.79 -5.08
CA ASP A 12 7.69 -9.03 -5.11
C ASP A 12 7.70 -9.77 -3.77
N THR A 13 8.84 -9.75 -3.07
CA THR A 13 8.95 -10.33 -1.73
C THR A 13 8.04 -9.59 -0.74
N PHE A 14 8.05 -8.25 -0.80
CA PHE A 14 7.19 -7.42 0.03
C PHE A 14 5.70 -7.68 -0.23
N THR A 15 5.26 -7.66 -1.49
CA THR A 15 3.86 -7.92 -1.84
C THR A 15 3.44 -9.32 -1.37
N GLY A 16 4.30 -10.32 -1.58
CA GLY A 16 4.09 -11.68 -1.11
C GLY A 16 3.94 -11.81 0.41
N LEU A 17 4.67 -11.02 1.20
CA LEU A 17 4.54 -11.00 2.66
C LEU A 17 3.21 -10.37 3.10
N VAL A 18 2.84 -9.23 2.53
CA VAL A 18 1.57 -8.55 2.88
C VAL A 18 0.37 -9.43 2.54
N SER A 19 0.37 -10.03 1.36
CA SER A 19 -0.73 -10.88 0.88
C SER A 19 -0.93 -12.16 1.71
N ARG A 20 0.07 -12.60 2.48
CA ARG A 20 -0.05 -13.77 3.39
C ARG A 20 -0.68 -13.43 4.74
N CYS A 21 -0.61 -12.18 5.18
CA CYS A 21 -1.05 -11.74 6.51
C CYS A 21 -2.32 -10.90 6.44
N LEU A 22 -3.39 -11.47 5.87
CA LEU A 22 -4.65 -10.75 5.67
C LEU A 22 -5.39 -10.42 6.97
N ARG A 23 -5.12 -11.17 8.05
CA ARG A 23 -5.69 -10.93 9.38
C ARG A 23 -4.65 -11.28 10.43
N PHE A 24 -4.50 -10.41 11.42
CA PHE A 24 -3.63 -10.66 12.56
C PHE A 24 -4.12 -9.86 13.77
N SER A 25 -3.62 -10.19 14.96
CA SER A 25 -3.96 -9.49 16.19
C SER A 25 -2.71 -9.07 16.95
N SER A 26 -2.84 -8.06 17.79
CA SER A 26 -1.79 -7.64 18.72
C SER A 26 -2.42 -7.29 20.07
N ALA A 27 -1.67 -7.50 21.15
CA ALA A 27 -2.13 -7.12 22.49
C ALA A 27 -2.30 -5.59 22.67
N ALA A 28 -1.58 -4.79 21.88
CA ALA A 28 -1.59 -3.34 21.98
C ALA A 28 -2.80 -2.67 21.30
N VAL A 29 -3.39 -3.33 20.31
CA VAL A 29 -4.48 -2.75 19.52
C VAL A 29 -5.71 -3.66 19.57
N GLY A 30 -5.59 -4.94 19.29
CA GLY A 30 -6.74 -5.82 19.12
C GLY A 30 -6.58 -6.59 17.83
N SER A 31 -7.42 -6.30 16.83
CA SER A 31 -7.38 -6.97 15.52
C SER A 31 -7.03 -6.02 14.39
N TYR A 32 -6.34 -6.57 13.39
CA TYR A 32 -6.06 -5.93 12.12
C TYR A 32 -6.64 -6.78 10.99
N GLU A 33 -7.27 -6.09 10.04
CA GLU A 33 -7.67 -6.66 8.76
C GLU A 33 -6.95 -5.95 7.63
N VAL A 34 -6.26 -6.71 6.78
CA VAL A 34 -5.61 -6.22 5.58
C VAL A 34 -6.47 -6.56 4.38
N ARG A 35 -6.75 -5.57 3.55
CA ARG A 35 -7.47 -5.74 2.28
C ARG A 35 -6.58 -5.30 1.14
N ILE A 36 -6.30 -6.22 0.22
CA ILE A 36 -5.63 -5.89 -1.04
C ILE A 36 -6.64 -5.16 -1.94
N LEU A 37 -6.27 -3.96 -2.38
CA LEU A 37 -7.09 -3.09 -3.23
C LEU A 37 -6.63 -3.15 -4.69
N GLU A 38 -5.35 -3.38 -4.92
CA GLU A 38 -4.75 -3.55 -6.25
C GLU A 38 -3.51 -4.42 -6.13
N ASP A 39 -3.36 -5.36 -7.05
CA ASP A 39 -2.14 -6.12 -7.27
C ASP A 39 -1.97 -6.28 -8.79
N SER A 40 -1.31 -5.32 -9.42
CA SER A 40 -1.20 -5.21 -10.87
C SER A 40 0.24 -5.35 -11.34
N HIS A 41 0.47 -6.33 -12.21
CA HIS A 41 1.78 -6.64 -12.77
C HIS A 41 1.76 -6.40 -14.28
N SER A 42 2.06 -5.16 -14.68
CA SER A 42 2.24 -4.84 -16.11
C SER A 42 3.65 -5.20 -16.56
N ALA A 43 3.78 -5.78 -17.75
CA ALA A 43 5.08 -6.02 -18.39
C ALA A 43 5.67 -4.72 -19.00
N ASP A 44 4.79 -3.86 -19.53
CA ASP A 44 5.15 -2.66 -20.29
C ASP A 44 4.85 -1.35 -19.53
N GLY A 45 4.60 -1.45 -18.23
CA GLY A 45 4.17 -0.32 -17.41
C GLY A 45 4.49 -0.50 -15.93
N PRO A 46 4.09 0.46 -15.09
CA PRO A 46 4.30 0.35 -13.65
C PRO A 46 3.61 -0.86 -13.07
N GLN A 47 4.32 -1.61 -12.23
CA GLN A 47 3.68 -2.56 -11.33
C GLN A 47 3.14 -1.80 -10.13
N ARG A 48 1.95 -2.16 -9.63
CA ARG A 48 1.31 -1.46 -8.51
C ARG A 48 0.80 -2.46 -7.49
N PHE A 49 0.97 -2.11 -6.23
CA PHE A 49 0.44 -2.87 -5.11
C PHE A 49 -0.18 -1.92 -4.10
N ARG A 50 -1.46 -2.10 -3.81
CA ARG A 50 -2.23 -1.25 -2.90
C ARG A 50 -2.99 -2.11 -1.92
N TYR A 51 -3.00 -1.68 -0.68
CA TYR A 51 -3.78 -2.33 0.36
C TYR A 51 -4.21 -1.32 1.42
N SER A 52 -5.25 -1.67 2.17
CA SER A 52 -5.65 -0.97 3.38
C SER A 52 -5.46 -1.88 4.58
N ILE A 53 -5.16 -1.29 5.74
CA ILE A 53 -5.18 -1.96 7.03
C ILE A 53 -6.24 -1.29 7.90
N THR A 54 -7.23 -2.05 8.34
CA THR A 54 -8.20 -1.60 9.35
C THR A 54 -7.80 -2.19 10.69
N ALA A 55 -7.51 -1.31 11.64
CA ALA A 55 -7.27 -1.65 13.04
C ALA A 55 -8.54 -1.43 13.86
N THR A 56 -8.97 -2.45 14.59
CA THR A 56 -10.05 -2.37 15.58
C THR A 56 -9.45 -2.40 16.97
N ILE A 57 -9.66 -1.32 17.73
CA ILE A 57 -9.09 -1.18 19.07
C ILE A 57 -9.95 -1.94 20.08
N GLY A 58 -9.37 -2.90 20.79
CA GLY A 58 -10.05 -3.70 21.80
C GLY A 58 -10.58 -2.82 22.93
N GLY A 59 -11.89 -2.94 23.21
CA GLY A 59 -12.58 -2.17 24.24
C GLY A 59 -13.48 -1.05 23.72
N GLU A 60 -13.34 -0.65 22.44
CA GLU A 60 -14.15 0.39 21.80
C GLU A 60 -14.54 -0.07 20.38
N PRO A 61 -15.73 -0.68 20.18
CA PRO A 61 -16.13 -1.22 18.87
C PRO A 61 -16.25 -0.16 17.77
N ASP A 62 -16.40 1.12 18.12
CA ASP A 62 -16.51 2.24 17.18
C ASP A 62 -15.16 2.92 16.87
N ALA A 63 -14.07 2.54 17.53
CA ALA A 63 -12.74 3.10 17.29
C ALA A 63 -11.98 2.30 16.21
N ALA A 64 -12.52 2.26 14.99
CA ALA A 64 -11.84 1.67 13.84
C ALA A 64 -11.01 2.73 13.10
N ARG A 65 -9.73 2.43 12.84
CA ARG A 65 -8.86 3.26 11.99
C ARG A 65 -8.45 2.47 10.76
N THR A 66 -8.59 3.08 9.58
CA THR A 66 -8.12 2.51 8.32
C THR A 66 -6.97 3.33 7.77
N ASP A 67 -5.81 2.70 7.58
CA ASP A 67 -4.69 3.28 6.88
C ASP A 67 -4.57 2.65 5.48
N TYR A 68 -4.23 3.47 4.49
CA TYR A 68 -4.09 3.09 3.09
C TYR A 68 -2.63 3.16 2.70
N TYR A 69 -2.17 2.16 1.95
CA TYR A 69 -0.80 2.04 1.49
C TYR A 69 -0.82 1.80 -0.02
N SER A 70 -0.02 2.58 -0.75
CA SER A 70 0.17 2.42 -2.19
C SER A 70 1.64 2.36 -2.51
N TYR A 71 2.02 1.37 -3.31
CA TYR A 71 3.35 1.16 -3.83
C TYR A 71 3.29 0.99 -5.34
N ALA A 72 4.28 1.53 -6.04
CA ALA A 72 4.44 1.33 -7.46
C ALA A 72 5.91 1.22 -7.82
N ARG A 73 6.21 0.34 -8.77
CA ARG A 73 7.53 0.08 -9.32
C ARG A 73 7.54 0.44 -10.79
N THR A 74 8.48 1.27 -11.22
CA THR A 74 8.62 1.71 -12.62
C THR A 74 10.05 2.14 -12.90
N SER A 75 10.64 1.69 -14.01
CA SER A 75 11.94 2.18 -14.51
C SER A 75 13.07 2.26 -13.45
N GLY A 76 13.18 1.25 -12.57
CA GLY A 76 14.19 1.22 -11.51
C GLY A 76 13.91 2.20 -10.35
N LEU A 77 12.67 2.65 -10.20
CA LEU A 77 12.20 3.50 -9.10
C LEU A 77 11.05 2.83 -8.37
N ILE A 78 10.97 3.09 -7.07
CA ILE A 78 9.83 2.77 -6.21
C ILE A 78 9.17 4.07 -5.75
N LEU A 79 7.87 4.19 -5.99
CA LEU A 79 7.01 5.20 -5.38
C LEU A 79 6.21 4.54 -4.26
N SER A 80 6.27 5.10 -3.06
CA SER A 80 5.47 4.66 -1.92
C SER A 80 4.67 5.81 -1.32
N GLY A 81 3.53 5.52 -0.73
CA GLY A 81 2.70 6.51 -0.06
C GLY A 81 1.74 5.88 0.94
N THR A 82 1.31 6.70 1.89
CA THR A 82 0.38 6.31 2.95
C THR A 82 -0.65 7.40 3.18
N ALA A 83 -1.88 7.01 3.52
CA ALA A 83 -2.94 7.92 3.95
C ALA A 83 -3.76 7.31 5.08
N SER A 84 -4.40 8.16 5.88
CA SER A 84 -5.27 7.74 6.98
C SER A 84 -6.75 7.78 6.57
N THR A 85 -7.61 7.35 7.50
CA THR A 85 -9.08 7.34 7.35
C THR A 85 -9.59 8.65 6.73
N GLY A 86 -10.49 8.53 5.76
CA GLY A 86 -11.14 9.67 5.08
C GLY A 86 -10.35 10.29 3.93
N HIS A 87 -9.09 9.92 3.73
CA HIS A 87 -8.22 10.56 2.72
C HIS A 87 -7.93 9.70 1.48
N GLN A 88 -8.54 8.50 1.37
CA GLN A 88 -8.24 7.52 0.31
C GLN A 88 -8.34 8.13 -1.10
N GLN A 89 -9.45 8.78 -1.43
CA GLN A 89 -9.68 9.27 -2.79
C GLN A 89 -8.67 10.35 -3.21
N LEU A 90 -8.40 11.30 -2.32
CA LEU A 90 -7.40 12.35 -2.58
C LEU A 90 -6.00 11.74 -2.70
N PHE A 91 -5.68 10.79 -1.82
CA PHE A 91 -4.41 10.07 -1.85
C PHE A 91 -4.22 9.30 -3.15
N ASP A 92 -5.22 8.54 -3.59
CA ASP A 92 -5.19 7.78 -4.85
C ASP A 92 -4.91 8.70 -6.04
N ALA A 93 -5.62 9.84 -6.12
CA ALA A 93 -5.43 10.81 -7.19
C ALA A 93 -4.02 11.43 -7.21
N LEU A 94 -3.48 11.78 -6.04
CA LEU A 94 -2.12 12.32 -5.90
C LEU A 94 -1.06 11.27 -6.25
N PHE A 95 -1.26 10.04 -5.81
CA PHE A 95 -0.37 8.92 -6.09
C PHE A 95 -0.32 8.63 -7.59
N ASP A 96 -1.47 8.53 -8.25
CA ASP A 96 -1.58 8.30 -9.69
C ASP A 96 -0.93 9.41 -10.52
N SER A 97 -1.18 10.67 -10.15
CA SER A 97 -0.58 11.83 -10.80
C SER A 97 0.95 11.82 -10.66
N THR A 98 1.45 11.47 -9.48
CA THR A 98 2.89 11.36 -9.21
C THR A 98 3.51 10.22 -10.00
N LEU A 99 2.89 9.03 -9.99
CA LEU A 99 3.35 7.87 -10.75
C LEU A 99 3.47 8.18 -12.24
N ARG A 100 2.43 8.80 -12.82
CA ARG A 100 2.43 9.20 -14.23
C ARG A 100 3.58 10.14 -14.56
N ARG A 101 3.89 11.10 -13.69
CA ARG A 101 4.98 12.07 -13.90
C ARG A 101 6.37 11.43 -13.84
N ILE A 102 6.56 10.41 -13.01
CA ILE A 102 7.86 9.72 -12.91
C ILE A 102 8.04 8.63 -13.98
N SER A 103 6.94 8.05 -14.48
CA SER A 103 7.00 7.03 -15.54
C SER A 103 7.10 7.61 -16.95
N ASN A 104 6.63 8.84 -17.18
CA ASN A 104 6.71 9.52 -18.48
C ASN A 104 7.99 10.37 -18.65
N ARG A 105 9.03 10.10 -17.85
CA ARG A 105 10.37 10.69 -18.01
C ARG A 105 11.27 9.73 -18.76
#